data_AF-A0A9E3WU17-F1
#
_entry.id   AF-A0A9E3WU17-F1
#
_cell.length_a   1.000
_cell.length_b   1.000
_cell.length_c   1.000
_cell.angle_alpha   90.00
_cell.angle_beta   90.00
_cell.angle_gamma   90.00
#
_symmetry.space_group_name_H-M   'P 1'
#
loop_
_entity.id
_entity.type
_entity.pdbx_description
1 polymer ?
#
loop_
_entity_poly.entity_id
_entity_poly.type
_entity_poly.pdbx_seq_one_letter_code
_entity_poly.pdbx_strand_id
1 'polypeptide(L)'
;MLQPTAKPLAPQEYRYRSIGTIYNNAIPIFVVEDVLDQVIAYSERDQTREIGGFLIGGLHEDKRQYVEVRHFLPAKGTESRTASLTFTHESWSAARKEIEE
;
A
#
# COMPACT_ATOMS: atom_id res chain seq x y z
N MET A 1 7.14 17.60 0.90
CA MET A 1 7.22 16.63 2.00
C MET A 1 5.80 16.37 2.46
N LEU A 2 5.33 15.11 2.51
CA LEU A 2 3.98 14.79 3.00
C LEU A 2 3.90 15.17 4.48
N GLN A 3 2.89 15.95 4.86
CA GLN A 3 2.66 16.32 6.25
C GLN A 3 1.69 15.31 6.88
N PRO A 4 1.98 14.77 8.08
CA PRO A 4 1.04 13.92 8.79
C PRO A 4 -0.26 14.67 9.05
N THR A 5 -1.39 14.01 8.85
CA THR A 5 -2.70 14.57 9.24
C THR A 5 -3.15 13.91 10.55
N ALA A 6 -3.59 14.72 11.52
CA ALA A 6 -4.20 14.21 12.74
C ALA A 6 -5.43 13.36 12.39
N LYS A 7 -5.46 12.10 12.85
CA LYS A 7 -6.62 11.25 12.64
C LYS A 7 -7.76 11.76 13.55
N PRO A 8 -9.00 11.90 13.07
CA PRO A 8 -10.13 12.10 13.97
C PRO A 8 -10.17 10.93 14.96
N LEU A 9 -10.22 11.23 16.26
CA LEU A 9 -10.27 10.27 17.36
C LEU A 9 -11.20 9.11 16.99
N ALA A 10 -10.62 7.94 16.73
CA ALA A 10 -11.41 6.77 16.39
C ALA A 10 -12.11 6.26 17.66
N PRO A 11 -13.43 6.07 17.65
CA PRO A 11 -14.19 5.63 18.83
C PRO A 11 -13.99 4.15 19.20
N GLN A 12 -13.08 3.40 18.55
CA GLN A 12 -12.90 1.97 18.74
C GLN A 12 -11.41 1.57 18.80
N GLU A 13 -11.11 0.61 19.66
CA GLU A 13 -9.83 -0.10 19.68
C GLU A 13 -9.61 -0.82 18.35
N TYR A 14 -8.69 -0.32 17.52
CA TYR A 14 -8.26 -1.06 16.34
C TYR A 14 -7.50 -2.32 16.76
N ARG A 15 -8.02 -3.49 16.35
CA ARG A 15 -7.29 -4.75 16.44
C ARG A 15 -6.30 -4.82 15.28
N TYR A 16 -5.04 -5.14 15.59
CA TYR A 16 -4.00 -5.34 14.59
C TYR A 16 -3.21 -6.60 14.93
N ARG A 17 -2.64 -7.21 13.89
CA ARG A 17 -1.69 -8.31 13.99
C ARG A 17 -0.36 -7.84 13.42
N SER A 18 0.70 -7.95 14.21
CA SER A 18 2.05 -7.68 13.74
C SER A 18 2.57 -8.84 12.88
N ILE A 19 3.16 -8.50 11.74
CA ILE A 19 3.81 -9.45 10.83
C ILE A 19 5.29 -9.06 10.74
N GLY A 20 6.17 -10.00 11.07
CA GLY A 20 7.62 -9.77 11.12
C GLY A 20 8.08 -8.95 12.32
N THR A 21 9.33 -8.50 12.27
CA THR A 21 9.94 -7.69 13.33
C THR A 21 9.71 -6.20 13.06
N ILE A 22 9.06 -5.52 14.00
CA ILE A 22 8.84 -4.07 13.95
C ILE A 22 9.91 -3.39 14.81
N TYR A 23 10.86 -2.72 14.17
CA TYR A 23 11.88 -1.96 14.88
C TYR A 23 11.29 -0.70 15.53
N ASN A 24 11.80 -0.33 16.71
CA ASN A 24 11.27 0.80 17.49
C ASN A 24 11.38 2.16 16.76
N ASN A 25 12.40 2.32 15.91
CA ASN A 25 12.65 3.53 15.12
C ASN A 25 12.01 3.51 13.73
N ALA A 26 11.31 2.42 13.37
CA ALA A 26 10.61 2.34 12.09
C ALA A 26 9.22 2.99 12.19
N ILE A 27 8.79 3.63 11.10
CA ILE A 27 7.40 4.06 10.94
C ILE A 27 6.57 2.80 10.66
N PRO A 28 5.64 2.40 11.55
CA PRO A 28 4.78 1.26 11.29
C PRO A 28 3.86 1.52 10.10
N ILE A 29 3.65 0.48 9.30
CA ILE A 29 2.69 0.46 8.20
C ILE A 29 1.54 -0.44 8.61
N PHE A 30 0.34 0.12 8.64
CA PHE A 30 -0.89 -0.61 8.86
C PHE A 30 -1.55 -0.83 7.51
N VAL A 31 -1.85 -2.08 7.18
CA VAL A 31 -2.58 -2.44 5.97
C VAL A 31 -3.95 -2.95 6.40
N VAL A 32 -5.02 -2.34 5.87
CA VAL A 32 -6.38 -2.84 6.10
C VAL A 32 -6.48 -4.28 5.56
N GLU A 33 -7.12 -5.18 6.31
CA GLU A 33 -7.14 -6.62 6.01
C GLU A 33 -7.65 -6.91 4.60
N ASP A 34 -8.78 -6.30 4.20
CA ASP A 34 -9.33 -6.42 2.85
C ASP A 34 -8.35 -5.99 1.74
N VAL A 35 -7.43 -5.07 2.02
CA VAL A 35 -6.40 -4.63 1.06
C VAL A 35 -5.30 -5.66 0.95
N LEU A 36 -4.88 -6.26 2.07
CA LEU A 36 -3.92 -7.35 2.06
C LEU A 36 -4.46 -8.54 1.28
N ASP A 37 -5.73 -8.90 1.47
CA ASP A 37 -6.39 -9.98 0.73
C ASP A 37 -6.44 -9.70 -0.77
N GLN A 38 -6.71 -8.45 -1.17
CA GLN A 38 -6.64 -8.03 -2.58
C GLN A 38 -5.25 -8.18 -3.17
N VAL A 39 -4.20 -7.83 -2.42
CA VAL A 39 -2.81 -7.97 -2.86
C VAL A 39 -2.45 -9.45 -3.03
N ILE A 40 -2.82 -10.31 -2.07
CA ILE A 40 -2.59 -11.76 -2.16
C ILE A 40 -3.32 -12.33 -3.37
N ALA A 41 -4.63 -12.08 -3.48
CA ALA A 41 -5.43 -12.57 -4.59
C ALA A 41 -4.94 -12.05 -5.96
N TYR A 42 -4.40 -10.83 -6.02
CA TYR A 42 -3.76 -10.33 -7.25
C TYR A 42 -2.47 -11.07 -7.56
N SER A 43 -1.61 -11.27 -6.54
CA SER A 43 -0.32 -11.98 -6.70
C SER A 43 -0.47 -13.41 -7.20
N GLU A 44 -1.60 -14.06 -6.89
CA GLU A 44 -1.87 -15.44 -7.32
C GLU A 44 -2.35 -15.55 -8.78
N ARG A 45 -2.72 -14.43 -9.44
CA ARG A 45 -3.30 -14.46 -10.80
C ARG A 45 -2.31 -14.84 -11.89
N ASP A 46 -1.03 -14.53 -11.69
CA ASP A 46 0.02 -14.82 -12.66
C ASP A 46 1.34 -15.11 -11.93
N GLN A 47 1.62 -16.40 -11.76
CA GLN A 47 2.83 -16.89 -11.10
C GLN A 47 4.01 -17.06 -12.07
N THR A 48 3.83 -16.73 -13.35
CA THR A 48 4.85 -16.95 -14.40
C THR A 48 5.80 -15.77 -14.56
N ARG A 49 5.45 -14.62 -14.00
CA ARG A 49 6.23 -13.38 -14.05
C ARG A 49 5.96 -12.53 -12.81
N GLU A 50 6.81 -11.55 -12.56
CA GLU A 50 6.56 -10.57 -11.51
C GLU A 50 5.42 -9.64 -11.92
N ILE A 51 4.48 -9.43 -11.00
CA ILE A 51 3.39 -8.45 -11.10
C ILE A 51 3.43 -7.53 -9.89
N GLY A 52 2.79 -6.38 -9.97
CA GLY A 52 2.79 -5.43 -8.87
C GLY A 52 1.74 -4.35 -9.01
N GLY A 53 1.78 -3.42 -8.07
CA GLY A 53 0.80 -2.35 -7.95
C GLY A 53 1.22 -1.33 -6.92
N PHE A 54 0.33 -0.38 -6.67
CA PHE A 54 0.52 0.72 -5.76
C PHE A 54 -0.30 0.50 -4.49
N LEU A 55 0.32 0.71 -3.33
CA LEU A 55 -0.36 0.80 -2.05
C LEU A 55 -0.69 2.27 -1.79
N ILE A 56 -1.96 2.57 -1.58
CA ILE A 56 -2.46 3.94 -1.46
C ILE A 56 -3.02 4.13 -0.05
N GLY A 57 -2.65 5.25 0.56
CA GLY A 57 -2.88 5.48 1.97
C GLY A 57 -2.47 6.86 2.43
N GLY A 58 -2.56 7.07 3.74
CA GLY A 58 -2.21 8.32 4.41
C GLY A 58 -1.06 8.15 5.39
N LEU A 59 -0.29 9.24 5.58
CA LEU A 59 0.61 9.39 6.73
C LEU A 59 -0.18 10.07 7.85
N HIS A 60 -0.24 9.42 9.00
CA HIS A 60 -0.99 9.85 10.15
C HIS A 60 -0.09 9.97 11.38
N GLU A 61 -0.58 10.70 12.37
CA GLU A 61 0.07 10.83 13.66
C GLU A 61 -0.96 10.62 14.78
N ASP A 62 -0.61 9.71 15.70
CA ASP A 62 -1.29 9.49 16.98
C ASP A 62 -0.23 9.49 18.09
N LYS A 63 0.10 8.35 18.71
CA LYS A 63 1.24 8.24 19.65
C LYS A 63 2.61 8.35 18.97
N ARG A 64 2.68 7.95 17.70
CA ARG A 64 3.82 8.11 16.79
C ARG A 64 3.29 8.18 15.36
N GLN A 65 4.14 8.61 14.43
CA GLN A 65 3.81 8.58 13.01
C GLN A 65 3.58 7.15 12.51
N TYR A 66 2.61 6.96 11.62
CA TYR A 66 2.34 5.69 10.96
C TYR A 66 1.72 5.89 9.58
N VAL A 67 1.89 4.90 8.70
CA VAL A 67 1.22 4.85 7.39
C VAL A 67 0.02 3.94 7.48
N GLU A 68 -1.15 4.40 7.03
CA GLU A 68 -2.36 3.57 6.88
C GLU A 68 -2.64 3.34 5.40
N VAL A 69 -2.48 2.11 4.94
CA VAL A 69 -2.79 1.67 3.58
C VAL A 69 -4.24 1.24 3.52
N ARG A 70 -5.03 1.92 2.69
CA ARG A 70 -6.49 1.74 2.58
C ARG A 70 -6.95 1.25 1.21
N HIS A 71 -6.10 1.36 0.20
CA HIS A 71 -6.40 0.90 -1.15
C HIS A 71 -5.17 0.24 -1.80
N PHE A 72 -5.44 -0.67 -2.73
CA PHE A 72 -4.44 -1.28 -3.59
C PHE A 72 -4.86 -1.06 -5.05
N LEU A 73 -3.91 -0.63 -5.87
CA LEU A 73 -4.12 -0.40 -7.28
C LEU A 73 -3.17 -1.25 -8.12
N PRO A 74 -3.66 -2.28 -8.83
CA PRO A 74 -2.86 -3.06 -9.77
C PRO A 74 -2.19 -2.17 -10.82
N ALA A 75 -0.90 -2.39 -11.06
CA ALA A 75 -0.19 -1.64 -12.08
C ALA A 75 -0.63 -2.10 -13.47
N LYS A 76 -0.97 -1.14 -14.33
CA LYS A 76 -1.26 -1.36 -15.76
C LYS A 76 -0.06 -0.91 -16.59
N GLY A 77 0.19 -1.55 -17.73
CA GLY A 77 1.26 -1.14 -18.66
C GLY A 77 2.67 -1.24 -18.07
N THR A 78 2.90 -2.18 -17.14
CA THR A 78 4.23 -2.46 -16.61
C THR A 78 5.03 -3.28 -17.60
N GLU A 79 6.32 -2.96 -17.73
CA GLU A 79 7.26 -3.88 -18.36
C GLU A 79 7.69 -4.90 -17.31
N SER A 80 7.21 -6.14 -17.46
CA SER A 80 7.56 -7.26 -16.59
C SER A 80 8.45 -8.25 -17.35
N ARG A 81 9.58 -8.59 -16.75
CA ARG A 81 10.42 -9.74 -17.12
C ARG A 81 10.39 -10.75 -15.97
N THR A 82 10.97 -11.92 -16.17
CA THR A 82 10.95 -13.04 -15.21
C THR A 82 11.42 -12.66 -13.79
N ALA A 83 12.25 -11.62 -13.62
CA ALA A 83 12.75 -11.17 -12.32
C ALA A 83 12.88 -9.63 -12.22
N SER A 84 12.07 -8.89 -12.99
CA SER A 84 12.01 -7.44 -12.83
C SER A 84 10.65 -6.88 -13.23
N LEU A 85 10.08 -6.04 -12.37
CA LEU A 85 8.92 -5.20 -12.68
C LEU A 85 9.34 -3.73 -12.76
N THR A 86 9.14 -3.12 -13.92
CA THR A 86 9.38 -1.68 -14.12
C THR A 86 8.06 -0.95 -14.29
N PHE A 87 7.82 0.03 -13.41
CA PHE A 87 6.72 0.98 -13.55
C PHE A 87 7.08 2.03 -14.60
N THR A 88 6.34 2.06 -15.70
CA THR A 88 6.54 3.02 -16.79
C THR A 88 5.90 4.37 -16.45
N HIS A 89 6.23 5.41 -17.21
CA HIS A 89 5.56 6.71 -17.09
C HIS A 89 4.03 6.60 -17.29
N GLU A 90 3.59 5.68 -18.15
CA GLU A 90 2.18 5.37 -18.35
C GLU A 90 1.56 4.70 -17.11
N SER A 91 2.26 3.74 -16.49
CA SER A 91 1.82 3.12 -15.23
C SER A 91 1.58 4.16 -14.13
N TRP A 92 2.49 5.13 -14.01
CA TRP A 92 2.35 6.23 -13.05
C TRP A 92 1.19 7.18 -13.39
N SER A 93 1.02 7.52 -14.67
CA SER A 93 -0.04 8.42 -15.11
C SER A 93 -1.42 7.81 -14.90
N ALA A 94 -1.58 6.53 -15.23
CA ALA A 94 -2.82 5.78 -14.99
C ALA A 94 -3.12 5.70 -13.49
N ALA A 95 -2.11 5.39 -12.67
CA ALA A 95 -2.28 5.32 -11.23
C ALA A 95 -2.72 6.64 -10.61
N ARG A 96 -2.10 7.74 -11.03
CA ARG A 96 -2.43 9.07 -10.52
C ARG A 96 -3.87 9.46 -10.84
N LYS A 97 -4.32 9.17 -12.06
CA LYS A 97 -5.71 9.43 -12.46
C LYS A 97 -6.71 8.66 -11.57
N GLU A 98 -6.44 7.40 -11.30
CA GLU A 98 -7.31 6.53 -10.50
C GLU A 98 -7.28 6.86 -8.99
N ILE A 99 -6.27 7.62 -8.53
CA ILE A 99 -6.16 8.12 -7.14
C ILE A 99 -6.84 9.49 -6.96
N GLU A 100 -6.84 10.32 -8.00
CA GLU A 100 -7.42 11.67 -7.98
C GLU A 100 -8.94 11.70 -8.28
N GLU A 101 -9.50 10.62 -8.84
CA GLU A 101 -10.95 10.38 -9.06
C GLU A 101 -11.66 9.86 -7.79
#